data_AF-A0A8B9DCU3-F1
#
_entry.id   AF-A0A8B9DCU3-F1
#
_cell.length_a   1.000
_cell.length_b   1.000
_cell.length_c   1.000
_cell.angle_alpha   90.00
_cell.angle_beta   90.00
_cell.angle_gamma   90.00
#
_symmetry.space_group_name_H-M   'P 1'
#
loop_
_entity.id
_entity.type
_entity.pdbx_description
1 polymer ?
#
loop_
_entity_poly.entity_id
_entity_poly.type
_entity_poly.pdbx_seq_one_letter_code
_entity_poly.pdbx_strand_id
1 'polypeptide(L)'
;MGYRTAAASSTPFSSQGYNNQPEASGKPQQLMTSGEEQRHQASAYHQQQEQHVSSYVLITPNETRRNQLQQIAKKELDDLERWKEEHRSRPIKLIPQRLGGKDSEAEARQKQQMMLVQSKYQQKHKREEYMKAKKAAEEAEILKKKAIQREKAERLEVKKRQQEMQRREMFLEDQYYKTNELLNRLDSGLPKSDSCQIANHGPESTAWAHLKESKQKQEEEARTRALQNEQRRVNNAFLDRLQNKAQSNSTCQPGYSGSLDYLSNGAWGSNYLE
;
A
#
# COMPACT_ATOMS: atom_id res chain seq x y z
N MET A 1 39.03 7.61 19.54
CA MET A 1 38.97 6.52 18.52
C MET A 1 37.68 6.72 17.77
N GLY A 2 37.58 7.16 16.54
CA GLY A 2 38.49 7.16 15.40
C GLY A 2 37.56 7.15 14.18
N TYR A 3 37.74 8.13 13.31
CA TYR A 3 36.93 8.53 12.16
C TYR A 3 36.74 7.45 11.09
N ARG A 4 35.60 7.42 10.39
CA ARG A 4 35.45 7.36 8.91
C ARG A 4 33.98 7.21 8.50
N THR A 5 33.36 8.18 7.83
CA THR A 5 33.42 8.55 6.39
C THR A 5 32.63 7.61 5.48
N ALA A 6 31.66 8.21 4.79
CA ALA A 6 30.68 7.64 3.86
C ALA A 6 31.28 7.00 2.60
N ALA A 7 30.50 6.13 1.97
CA ALA A 7 30.60 5.84 0.54
C ALA A 7 29.19 5.90 -0.08
N ALA A 8 28.86 7.07 -0.64
CA ALA A 8 27.80 7.21 -1.62
C ALA A 8 28.35 6.68 -2.95
N SER A 9 27.85 5.54 -3.43
CA SER A 9 28.16 5.06 -4.77
C SER A 9 27.20 5.72 -5.75
N SER A 10 27.66 6.83 -6.30
CA SER A 10 27.12 7.52 -7.47
C SER A 10 27.12 6.60 -8.70
N THR A 11 25.96 6.53 -9.35
CA THR A 11 25.76 6.06 -10.72
C THR A 11 26.63 6.84 -11.72
N PRO A 12 27.04 6.19 -12.82
CA PRO A 12 27.09 6.86 -14.11
C PRO A 12 25.95 6.35 -14.99
N PHE A 13 25.07 7.29 -15.28
CA PHE A 13 24.10 7.33 -16.36
C PHE A 13 24.76 6.93 -17.69
N SER A 14 24.45 5.73 -18.21
CA SER A 14 24.84 5.32 -19.56
C SER A 14 23.84 5.89 -20.57
N SER A 15 24.19 7.05 -21.11
CA SER A 15 23.55 7.68 -22.25
C SER A 15 24.13 7.08 -23.54
N GLN A 16 23.58 5.96 -24.00
CA GLN A 16 23.87 5.49 -25.35
C GLN A 16 22.82 6.10 -26.30
N GLY A 17 23.21 7.21 -26.90
CA GLY A 17 22.41 7.98 -27.83
C GLY A 17 22.03 7.21 -29.09
N TYR A 18 20.87 7.60 -29.61
CA TYR A 18 20.33 7.25 -30.91
C TYR A 18 21.36 7.47 -32.02
N ASN A 19 21.71 6.39 -32.73
CA ASN A 19 22.44 6.48 -33.99
C ASN A 19 21.42 6.49 -35.14
N ASN A 20 21.20 7.67 -35.72
CA ASN A 20 20.69 7.83 -37.07
C ASN A 20 21.85 8.35 -37.92
N GLN A 21 22.21 7.58 -38.95
CA GLN A 21 22.99 8.01 -40.12
C GLN A 21 22.23 9.12 -40.88
N PRO A 22 22.93 10.04 -41.60
CA PRO A 22 23.38 9.66 -42.92
C PRO A 22 24.77 10.17 -43.33
N GLU A 23 25.36 9.41 -44.25
CA GLU A 23 26.39 9.84 -45.19
C GLU A 23 26.09 11.20 -45.82
N ALA A 24 27.12 12.03 -45.97
CA ALA A 24 27.42 12.67 -47.25
C ALA A 24 28.87 13.16 -47.21
N SER A 25 29.68 12.49 -48.00
CA SER A 25 31.02 12.86 -48.42
C SER A 25 31.11 14.34 -48.79
N GLY A 26 32.17 14.99 -48.30
CA GLY A 26 32.53 16.34 -48.71
C GLY A 26 32.79 16.40 -50.21
N LYS A 27 32.05 17.28 -50.89
CA LYS A 27 32.50 17.87 -52.14
C LYS A 27 33.65 18.83 -51.83
N PRO A 28 34.82 18.73 -52.48
CA PRO A 28 35.77 19.81 -52.43
C PRO A 28 35.25 20.99 -53.27
N GLN A 29 35.37 22.18 -52.71
CA GLN A 29 35.56 23.40 -53.48
C GLN A 29 36.77 23.20 -54.40
N GLN A 30 36.54 23.16 -55.71
CA GLN A 30 37.49 23.59 -56.73
C GLN A 30 36.68 24.51 -57.65
N LEU A 31 36.76 25.80 -57.41
CA LEU A 31 37.75 26.69 -58.03
C LEU A 31 37.56 26.71 -59.54
N MET A 32 36.82 27.74 -59.94
CA MET A 32 36.76 28.31 -61.27
C MET A 32 38.18 28.51 -61.82
N THR A 33 38.58 27.75 -62.82
CA THR A 33 39.56 28.16 -63.85
C THR A 33 39.55 27.14 -65.00
N SER A 34 38.84 27.47 -66.08
CA SER A 34 39.32 27.27 -67.45
C SER A 34 38.48 28.17 -68.36
N GLY A 35 38.67 29.46 -68.16
CA GLY A 35 38.47 30.41 -69.25
C GLY A 35 39.65 30.23 -70.17
N GLU A 36 39.42 29.64 -71.34
CA GLU A 36 40.29 29.83 -72.48
C GLU A 36 39.42 29.85 -73.74
N GLU A 37 39.37 31.08 -74.28
CA GLU A 37 39.42 31.33 -75.71
C GLU A 37 38.21 30.90 -76.54
N GLN A 38 37.12 31.64 -76.36
CA GLN A 38 36.55 32.26 -77.53
C GLN A 38 36.87 33.75 -77.49
N ARG A 39 37.89 34.06 -78.29
CA ARG A 39 38.22 35.38 -78.80
C ARG A 39 37.04 36.33 -78.67
N HIS A 40 37.30 37.49 -78.08
CA HIS A 40 36.60 38.72 -78.40
C HIS A 40 36.80 39.02 -79.90
N GLN A 41 36.17 38.23 -80.76
CA GLN A 41 36.05 38.47 -82.19
C GLN A 41 34.63 38.98 -82.34
N ALA A 42 34.54 40.31 -82.36
CA ALA A 42 33.36 41.13 -82.58
C ALA A 42 32.23 40.34 -83.27
N SER A 43 31.32 39.79 -82.46
CA SER A 43 30.03 39.37 -83.00
C SER A 43 29.34 40.66 -83.35
N ALA A 44 29.33 40.95 -84.65
CA ALA A 44 28.68 42.10 -85.25
C ALA A 44 27.40 42.39 -84.47
N TYR A 45 27.36 43.56 -83.84
CA TYR A 45 26.12 44.18 -83.41
C TYR A 45 25.14 43.96 -84.56
N HIS A 46 24.17 43.04 -84.38
CA HIS A 46 22.98 43.10 -85.20
C HIS A 46 22.37 44.42 -84.79
N GLN A 47 22.68 45.43 -85.60
CA GLN A 47 22.23 46.79 -85.52
C GLN A 47 20.73 46.71 -85.77
N GLN A 48 19.98 46.28 -84.75
CA GLN A 48 18.54 46.40 -84.76
C GLN A 48 18.32 47.91 -84.83
N GLN A 49 17.83 48.36 -85.98
CA GLN A 49 17.46 49.76 -86.18
C GLN A 49 16.46 50.10 -85.08
N GLU A 50 16.92 50.88 -84.09
CA GLU A 50 16.09 51.38 -83.01
C GLU A 50 15.04 52.31 -83.62
N GLN A 51 13.80 51.83 -83.77
CA GLN A 51 12.71 52.65 -84.24
C GLN A 51 12.24 53.53 -83.08
N HIS A 52 12.65 54.80 -83.10
CA HIS A 52 12.28 55.78 -82.10
C HIS A 52 10.87 56.32 -82.40
N VAL A 53 9.89 56.02 -81.54
CA VAL A 53 8.52 56.54 -81.65
C VAL A 53 8.32 57.54 -80.51
N SER A 54 8.49 58.82 -80.84
CA SER A 54 8.36 59.98 -79.94
C SER A 54 9.27 59.95 -78.69
N SER A 55 8.86 59.34 -77.58
CA SER A 55 9.60 59.33 -76.31
C SER A 55 10.12 57.94 -75.90
N TYR A 56 9.84 56.90 -76.70
CA TYR A 56 10.28 55.53 -76.42
C TYR A 56 10.89 54.88 -77.66
N VAL A 57 11.84 53.97 -77.42
CA VAL A 57 12.47 53.14 -78.45
C VAL A 57 11.73 51.81 -78.55
N LEU A 58 11.24 51.48 -79.74
CA LEU A 58 10.62 50.19 -80.03
C LEU A 58 11.71 49.19 -80.45
N ILE A 59 12.02 48.24 -79.56
CA ILE A 59 12.97 47.16 -79.83
C ILE A 59 12.20 45.96 -80.40
N THR A 60 12.46 45.65 -81.67
CA THR A 60 11.79 44.53 -82.36
C THR A 60 12.32 43.18 -81.87
N PRO A 61 11.44 42.22 -81.52
CA PRO A 61 11.85 40.90 -81.07
C PRO A 61 12.81 40.23 -82.07
N ASN A 62 13.98 39.81 -81.57
CA ASN A 62 14.90 39.01 -82.37
C ASN A 62 14.37 37.57 -82.46
N GLU A 63 13.76 37.23 -83.60
CA GLU A 63 13.14 35.93 -83.83
C GLU A 63 14.14 34.76 -83.70
N THR A 64 15.39 34.95 -84.11
CA THR A 64 16.43 33.91 -83.98
C THR A 64 16.75 33.63 -82.51
N ARG A 65 16.95 34.68 -81.71
CA ARG A 65 17.19 34.55 -80.26
C ARG A 65 15.97 33.96 -79.55
N ARG A 66 14.76 34.34 -79.96
CA ARG A 66 13.51 33.80 -79.42
C ARG A 66 13.39 32.31 -79.70
N ASN A 67 13.63 31.89 -80.94
CA ASN A 67 13.58 30.48 -81.33
C ASN A 67 14.65 29.65 -80.61
N GLN A 68 15.86 30.19 -80.44
CA GLN A 68 16.91 29.55 -79.64
C GLN A 68 16.49 29.38 -78.18
N LEU A 69 15.91 30.40 -77.55
CA LEU A 69 15.39 30.33 -76.18
C LEU A 69 14.27 29.30 -76.05
N GLN A 70 13.38 29.21 -77.03
CA GLN A 70 12.31 28.20 -77.05
C GLN A 70 12.87 26.78 -77.20
N GLN A 71 13.89 26.59 -78.04
CA GLN A 71 14.56 25.29 -78.20
C GLN A 71 15.27 24.87 -76.90
N ILE A 72 15.97 25.80 -76.25
CA ILE A 72 16.61 25.55 -74.95
C ILE A 72 15.57 25.20 -73.90
N ALA A 73 14.51 26.00 -73.77
CA ALA A 73 13.44 25.76 -72.80
C ALA A 73 12.78 24.39 -73.00
N LYS A 74 12.54 23.99 -74.25
CA LYS A 74 12.00 22.67 -74.57
C LYS A 74 12.96 21.55 -74.17
N LYS A 75 14.25 21.69 -74.51
CA LYS A 75 15.28 20.71 -74.18
C LYS A 75 15.47 20.56 -72.67
N GLU A 76 15.49 21.67 -71.93
CA GLU A 76 15.63 21.65 -70.46
C GLU A 76 14.44 20.98 -69.78
N LEU A 77 13.22 21.16 -70.31
CA LEU A 77 12.02 20.50 -69.82
C LEU A 77 12.12 18.98 -70.02
N ASP A 78 12.54 18.54 -71.20
CA ASP A 78 12.77 17.12 -71.51
C ASP A 78 13.91 16.52 -70.65
N ASP A 79 15.01 17.25 -70.46
CA ASP A 79 16.14 16.82 -69.63
C ASP A 79 15.74 16.69 -68.15
N LEU A 80 14.87 17.58 -67.64
CA LEU A 80 14.32 17.52 -66.30
C LEU A 80 13.39 16.31 -66.13
N GLU A 81 12.57 16.00 -67.13
CA GLU A 81 11.72 14.81 -67.12
C GLU A 81 12.56 13.52 -67.07
N ARG A 82 13.62 13.44 -67.88
CA ARG A 82 14.56 12.31 -67.82
C ARG A 82 15.29 12.21 -66.49
N TRP A 83 15.74 13.32 -65.92
CA TRP A 83 16.40 13.33 -64.62
C TRP A 83 15.45 12.79 -63.53
N LYS A 84 14.18 13.22 -63.54
CA LYS A 84 13.17 12.72 -62.60
C LYS A 84 12.94 11.22 -62.74
N GLU A 85 12.89 10.70 -63.97
CA GLU A 85 12.67 9.28 -64.22
C GLU A 85 13.90 8.44 -63.83
N GLU A 86 15.10 8.95 -64.10
CA GLU A 86 16.36 8.30 -63.73
C GLU A 86 16.58 8.27 -62.20
N HIS A 87 16.19 9.33 -61.50
CA HIS A 87 16.30 9.45 -60.04
C HIS A 87 15.03 8.98 -59.33
N ARG A 88 14.05 8.47 -60.06
CA ARG A 88 12.86 7.88 -59.48
C ARG A 88 13.27 6.61 -58.74
N SER A 89 13.10 6.59 -57.42
CA SER A 89 13.27 5.37 -56.65
C SER A 89 12.32 4.30 -57.20
N ARG A 90 12.87 3.20 -57.72
CA ARG A 90 12.06 2.10 -58.25
C ARG A 90 11.14 1.57 -57.14
N PRO A 91 9.86 1.27 -57.43
CA PRO A 91 8.97 0.67 -56.45
C PRO A 91 9.60 -0.60 -55.86
N ILE A 92 9.89 -0.55 -54.57
CA ILE A 92 10.54 -1.64 -53.85
C ILE A 92 9.50 -2.76 -53.69
N LYS A 93 9.66 -3.84 -54.45
CA LYS A 93 8.82 -5.05 -54.38
C LYS A 93 9.35 -6.04 -53.34
N LEU A 94 9.77 -5.55 -52.17
CA LEU A 94 10.16 -6.43 -51.08
C LEU A 94 8.92 -6.79 -50.26
N ILE A 95 8.72 -8.08 -50.02
CA ILE A 95 7.75 -8.54 -49.02
C ILE A 95 8.26 -8.03 -47.67
N PRO A 96 7.44 -7.31 -46.88
CA PRO A 96 7.85 -6.84 -45.56
C PRO A 96 8.39 -7.99 -44.71
N GLN A 97 9.67 -7.95 -44.38
CA GLN A 97 10.29 -8.93 -43.51
C GLN A 97 9.97 -8.57 -42.06
N ARG A 98 9.32 -9.49 -41.32
CA ARG A 98 8.97 -9.28 -39.91
C ARG A 98 10.25 -9.30 -39.07
N LEU A 99 10.85 -8.13 -38.90
CA LEU A 99 12.01 -7.90 -38.03
C LEU A 99 11.50 -7.69 -36.60
N GLY A 100 11.48 -8.76 -35.80
CA GLY A 100 11.03 -8.70 -34.40
C GLY A 100 10.64 -10.06 -33.82
N GLY A 101 10.52 -10.14 -32.49
CA GLY A 101 10.28 -11.35 -31.71
C GLY A 101 9.05 -12.18 -32.12
N LYS A 102 8.99 -13.42 -31.60
CA LYS A 102 7.94 -14.41 -31.90
C LYS A 102 6.57 -13.97 -31.37
N ASP A 103 6.58 -13.19 -30.29
CA ASP A 103 5.40 -12.82 -29.53
C ASP A 103 4.57 -11.77 -30.28
N SER A 104 3.26 -11.96 -30.30
CA SER A 104 2.33 -10.94 -30.79
C SER A 104 2.36 -9.73 -29.85
N GLU A 105 2.14 -8.53 -30.37
CA GLU A 105 2.06 -7.30 -29.56
C GLU A 105 1.06 -7.45 -28.40
N ALA A 106 -0.09 -8.07 -28.68
CA ALA A 106 -1.14 -8.30 -27.70
C ALA A 106 -0.68 -9.20 -26.54
N GLU A 107 0.11 -10.24 -26.85
CA GLU A 107 0.67 -11.16 -25.86
C GLU A 107 1.70 -10.46 -24.97
N ALA A 108 2.56 -9.63 -25.57
CA ALA A 108 3.51 -8.81 -24.83
C ALA A 108 2.80 -7.83 -23.88
N ARG A 109 1.70 -7.20 -24.32
CA ARG A 109 0.89 -6.32 -23.47
C ARG A 109 0.20 -7.06 -22.33
N GLN A 110 -0.36 -8.23 -22.61
CA GLN A 110 -0.98 -9.07 -21.58
C GLN A 110 0.04 -9.46 -20.52
N LYS A 111 1.25 -9.87 -20.92
CA LYS A 111 2.34 -10.23 -20.02
C LYS A 111 2.80 -9.04 -19.17
N GLN A 112 2.90 -7.84 -19.75
CA GLN A 112 3.18 -6.62 -19.00
C GLN A 112 2.10 -6.32 -17.96
N GLN A 113 0.82 -6.45 -18.33
CA GLN A 113 -0.30 -6.26 -17.41
C GLN A 113 -0.25 -7.28 -16.25
N MET A 114 -0.03 -8.55 -16.57
CA MET A 114 0.08 -9.63 -15.58
C MET A 114 1.22 -9.37 -14.59
N MET A 115 2.38 -8.96 -15.10
CA MET A 115 3.55 -8.62 -14.28
C MET A 115 3.26 -7.46 -13.32
N LEU A 116 2.57 -6.42 -13.80
CA LEU A 116 2.18 -5.28 -12.97
C LEU A 116 1.21 -5.69 -11.85
N VAL A 117 0.24 -6.56 -12.16
CA VAL A 117 -0.72 -7.09 -11.17
C VAL A 117 0.00 -7.92 -10.10
N GLN A 118 0.89 -8.83 -10.50
CA GLN A 118 1.67 -9.66 -9.58
C GLN A 118 2.58 -8.83 -8.67
N SER A 119 3.27 -7.83 -9.24
CA SER A 119 4.13 -6.92 -8.48
C SER A 119 3.35 -6.13 -7.43
N LYS A 120 2.19 -5.57 -7.81
CA LYS A 120 1.28 -4.88 -6.87
C LYS A 120 0.85 -5.79 -5.73
N TYR A 121 0.50 -7.04 -6.02
CA TYR A 121 0.10 -8.01 -5.00
C TYR A 121 1.23 -8.34 -4.03
N GLN A 122 2.43 -8.62 -4.54
CA GLN A 122 3.61 -8.89 -3.71
C GLN A 122 3.95 -7.71 -2.82
N GLN A 123 3.85 -6.48 -3.33
CA GLN A 123 4.09 -5.27 -2.55
C GLN A 123 3.07 -5.12 -1.42
N LYS A 124 1.78 -5.36 -1.71
CA LYS A 124 0.71 -5.34 -0.70
C LYS A 124 0.97 -6.37 0.40
N HIS A 125 1.27 -7.61 0.02
CA HIS A 125 1.58 -8.68 0.96
C HIS A 125 2.75 -8.33 1.88
N LYS A 126 3.85 -7.79 1.34
CA LYS A 126 5.01 -7.36 2.14
C LYS A 126 4.65 -6.26 3.15
N ARG A 127 3.77 -5.31 2.78
CA ARG A 127 3.30 -4.25 3.68
C ARG A 127 2.43 -4.83 4.79
N GLU A 128 1.52 -5.74 4.47
CA GLU A 128 0.64 -6.38 5.43
C GLU A 128 1.43 -7.20 6.46
N GLU A 129 2.39 -8.00 6.00
CA GLU A 129 3.25 -8.79 6.89
C GLU A 129 4.10 -7.90 7.80
N TYR A 130 4.63 -6.79 7.29
CA TYR A 130 5.34 -5.81 8.11
C TYR A 130 4.43 -5.20 9.19
N MET A 131 3.23 -4.76 8.81
CA MET A 131 2.27 -4.17 9.75
C MET A 131 1.80 -5.20 10.79
N LYS A 132 1.60 -6.44 10.37
CA LYS A 132 1.24 -7.56 11.25
C LYS A 132 2.36 -7.90 12.23
N ALA A 133 3.61 -7.95 11.78
CA ALA A 133 4.76 -8.17 12.63
C ALA A 133 4.93 -7.04 13.66
N LYS A 134 4.75 -5.79 13.23
CA LYS A 134 4.77 -4.62 14.13
C LYS A 134 3.69 -4.72 15.21
N LYS A 135 2.47 -5.07 14.83
CA LYS A 135 1.35 -5.25 15.77
C LYS A 135 1.58 -6.42 16.73
N ALA A 136 2.08 -7.55 16.24
CA ALA A 136 2.38 -8.72 17.06
C ALA A 136 3.47 -8.42 18.11
N ALA A 137 4.49 -7.62 17.75
CA ALA A 137 5.52 -7.19 18.68
C ALA A 137 4.97 -6.30 19.81
N GLU A 138 4.08 -5.34 19.45
CA GLU A 138 3.40 -4.49 20.43
C GLU A 138 2.49 -5.31 21.37
N GLU A 139 1.71 -6.24 20.81
CA GLU A 139 0.86 -7.14 21.60
C GLU A 139 1.68 -8.01 22.56
N ALA A 140 2.85 -8.51 22.14
CA ALA A 140 3.76 -9.26 23.00
C ALA A 140 4.30 -8.39 24.15
N GLU A 141 4.60 -7.11 23.92
CA GLU A 141 5.01 -6.19 24.98
C GLU A 141 3.88 -5.92 25.97
N ILE A 142 2.66 -5.72 25.48
CA ILE A 142 1.47 -5.57 26.33
C ILE A 142 1.25 -6.82 27.19
N LEU A 143 1.40 -8.02 26.62
CA LEU A 143 1.29 -9.27 27.36
C LEU A 143 2.36 -9.38 28.45
N LYS A 144 3.61 -8.98 28.16
CA LYS A 144 4.68 -8.92 29.17
C LYS A 144 4.33 -7.97 30.31
N LYS A 145 3.87 -6.74 30.00
CA LYS A 145 3.44 -5.76 31.00
C LYS A 145 2.30 -6.31 31.87
N LYS A 146 1.31 -6.97 31.26
CA LYS A 146 0.20 -7.61 31.97
C LYS A 146 0.69 -8.76 32.86
N ALA A 147 1.61 -9.60 32.39
CA ALA A 147 2.16 -10.69 33.19
C ALA A 147 2.89 -10.17 34.44
N ILE A 148 3.74 -9.14 34.29
CA ILE A 148 4.42 -8.50 35.42
C ILE A 148 3.42 -7.94 36.44
N GLN A 149 2.33 -7.31 35.99
CA GLN A 149 1.30 -6.81 36.90
C GLN A 149 0.57 -7.94 37.63
N ARG A 150 0.27 -9.05 36.96
CA ARG A 150 -0.33 -10.24 37.59
C ARG A 150 0.59 -10.83 38.65
N GLU A 151 1.88 -11.01 38.34
CA GLU A 151 2.87 -11.50 39.30
C GLU A 151 2.98 -10.58 40.53
N LYS A 152 2.99 -9.25 40.32
CA LYS A 152 3.00 -8.28 41.43
C LYS A 152 1.75 -8.40 42.31
N ALA A 153 0.57 -8.58 41.70
CA ALA A 153 -0.68 -8.77 42.42
C ALA A 153 -0.68 -10.09 43.22
N GLU A 154 -0.24 -11.18 42.61
CA GLU A 154 -0.09 -12.48 43.26
C GLU A 154 0.86 -12.41 44.46
N ARG A 155 2.03 -11.80 44.27
CA ARG A 155 3.02 -11.62 45.35
C ARG A 155 2.45 -10.82 46.53
N LEU A 156 1.64 -9.81 46.25
CA LEU A 156 0.97 -9.02 47.28
C LEU A 156 -0.09 -9.85 48.01
N GLU A 157 -0.87 -10.66 47.28
CA GLU A 157 -1.88 -11.52 47.88
C GLU A 157 -1.26 -12.63 48.74
N VAL A 158 -0.14 -13.22 48.31
CA VAL A 158 0.61 -14.20 49.12
C VAL A 158 1.05 -13.59 50.44
N LYS A 159 1.59 -12.36 50.44
CA LYS A 159 1.97 -11.67 51.69
C LYS A 159 0.78 -11.42 52.61
N LYS A 160 -0.36 -11.00 52.06
CA LYS A 160 -1.60 -10.82 52.84
C LYS A 160 -2.07 -12.14 53.45
N ARG A 161 -2.03 -13.23 52.67
CA ARG A 161 -2.39 -14.58 53.15
C ARG A 161 -1.45 -15.04 54.27
N GLN A 162 -0.15 -14.78 54.16
CA GLN A 162 0.82 -15.08 55.22
C GLN A 162 0.54 -14.31 56.51
N GLN A 163 0.27 -13.00 56.42
CA GLN A 163 -0.07 -12.19 57.59
C GLN A 163 -1.37 -12.67 58.26
N GLU A 164 -2.39 -12.97 57.47
CA GLU A 164 -3.65 -13.51 58.01
C GLU A 164 -3.45 -14.91 58.61
N MET A 165 -2.58 -15.73 58.04
CA MET A 165 -2.21 -17.04 58.61
C MET A 165 -1.52 -16.86 59.98
N GLN A 166 -0.54 -15.98 60.09
CA GLN A 166 0.11 -15.65 61.37
C GLN A 166 -0.90 -15.11 62.40
N ARG A 167 -1.83 -14.25 61.97
CA ARG A 167 -2.88 -13.73 62.85
C ARG A 167 -3.80 -14.85 63.36
N ARG A 168 -4.13 -15.81 62.49
CA ARG A 168 -4.95 -16.99 62.85
C ARG A 168 -4.19 -17.93 63.76
N GLU A 169 -2.91 -18.20 63.50
CA GLU A 169 -2.06 -19.04 64.35
C GLU A 169 -1.94 -18.45 65.75
N MET A 170 -1.63 -17.15 65.87
CA MET A 170 -1.57 -16.45 67.16
C MET A 170 -2.90 -16.52 67.91
N PHE A 171 -4.01 -16.36 67.19
CA PHE A 171 -5.34 -16.49 67.78
C PHE A 171 -5.62 -17.91 68.28
N LEU A 172 -5.23 -18.94 67.51
CA LEU A 172 -5.40 -20.34 67.91
C LEU A 172 -4.52 -20.69 69.11
N GLU A 173 -3.29 -20.18 69.16
CA GLU A 173 -2.38 -20.36 70.30
C GLU A 173 -2.96 -19.75 71.58
N ASP A 174 -3.50 -18.52 71.52
CA ASP A 174 -4.18 -17.87 72.67
C ASP A 174 -5.42 -18.66 73.11
N GLN A 175 -6.23 -19.13 72.16
CA GLN A 175 -7.37 -20.00 72.45
C GLN A 175 -6.94 -21.31 73.13
N TYR A 176 -5.87 -21.93 72.63
CA TYR A 176 -5.31 -23.16 73.19
C TYR A 176 -4.81 -22.95 74.62
N TYR A 177 -4.04 -21.87 74.85
CA TYR A 177 -3.55 -21.52 76.19
C TYR A 177 -4.69 -21.30 77.18
N LYS A 178 -5.71 -20.51 76.81
CA LYS A 178 -6.90 -20.27 77.65
C LYS A 178 -7.67 -21.55 77.97
N THR A 179 -7.82 -22.42 76.98
CA THR A 179 -8.52 -23.70 77.16
C THR A 179 -7.74 -24.60 78.11
N ASN A 180 -6.43 -24.70 77.93
CA ASN A 180 -5.56 -25.47 78.83
C ASN A 180 -5.50 -24.90 80.24
N GLU A 181 -5.48 -23.57 80.40
CA GLU A 181 -5.56 -22.92 81.72
C GLU A 181 -6.83 -23.33 82.46
N LEU A 182 -7.98 -23.34 81.76
CA LEU A 182 -9.24 -23.80 82.33
C LEU A 182 -9.18 -25.29 82.71
N LEU A 183 -8.60 -26.15 81.87
CA LEU A 183 -8.40 -27.56 82.19
C LEU A 183 -7.51 -27.74 83.43
N ASN A 184 -6.38 -27.05 83.50
CA ASN A 184 -5.47 -27.09 84.64
C ASN A 184 -6.15 -26.64 85.94
N ARG A 185 -7.05 -25.64 85.86
CA ARG A 185 -7.85 -25.18 87.00
C ARG A 185 -8.86 -26.24 87.47
N LEU A 186 -9.38 -27.06 86.56
CA LEU A 186 -10.26 -28.19 86.89
C LEU A 186 -9.47 -29.35 87.49
N ASP A 187 -8.32 -29.69 86.93
CA ASP A 187 -7.45 -30.79 87.39
C ASP A 187 -6.81 -30.52 88.75
N SER A 188 -6.52 -29.25 89.07
CA SER A 188 -5.93 -28.83 90.36
C SER A 188 -6.92 -28.88 91.55
N GLY A 189 -8.13 -29.38 91.32
CA GLY A 189 -9.17 -29.52 92.34
C GLY A 189 -9.94 -28.22 92.56
N LEU A 190 -11.21 -28.24 92.15
CA LEU A 190 -12.19 -27.20 92.46
C LEU A 190 -12.14 -26.88 93.97
N PRO A 191 -12.04 -25.61 94.43
CA PRO A 191 -12.34 -25.32 95.83
C PRO A 191 -13.74 -25.90 96.10
N LYS A 192 -13.86 -26.75 97.12
CA LYS A 192 -15.13 -27.37 97.54
C LYS A 192 -16.16 -26.28 97.74
N SER A 193 -16.88 -25.99 96.67
CA SER A 193 -17.91 -24.96 96.60
C SER A 193 -19.21 -25.71 96.81
N ASP A 194 -19.47 -26.06 98.06
CA ASP A 194 -20.82 -26.42 98.45
C ASP A 194 -21.68 -25.17 98.20
N SER A 195 -22.66 -25.31 97.29
CA SER A 195 -23.61 -24.28 96.83
C SER A 195 -23.23 -23.51 95.55
N CYS A 196 -23.16 -24.21 94.42
CA CYS A 196 -23.50 -23.62 93.12
C CYS A 196 -25.02 -23.68 92.94
N GLN A 197 -25.74 -22.63 93.32
CA GLN A 197 -27.16 -22.51 92.97
C GLN A 197 -27.27 -22.37 91.44
N ILE A 198 -27.92 -23.35 90.80
CA ILE A 198 -28.38 -23.26 89.41
C ILE A 198 -29.54 -22.25 89.42
N ALA A 199 -29.19 -20.96 89.42
CA ALA A 199 -30.15 -19.91 89.11
C ALA A 199 -30.48 -20.00 87.62
N ASN A 200 -31.78 -20.02 87.33
CA ASN A 200 -32.36 -20.13 86.00
C ASN A 200 -31.64 -19.27 84.95
N HIS A 201 -31.42 -19.85 83.77
CA HIS A 201 -30.83 -19.24 82.59
C HIS A 201 -31.21 -17.75 82.41
N GLY A 202 -30.25 -16.87 82.69
CA GLY A 202 -30.32 -15.47 82.27
C GLY A 202 -30.26 -15.34 80.74
N PRO A 203 -30.66 -14.17 80.18
CA PRO A 203 -30.71 -13.97 78.74
C PRO A 203 -29.36 -14.33 78.09
N GLU A 204 -29.40 -15.02 76.94
CA GLU A 204 -28.26 -15.61 76.23
C GLU A 204 -26.95 -14.83 76.48
N SER A 205 -25.94 -15.49 77.05
CA SER A 205 -24.65 -14.88 77.37
C SER A 205 -24.17 -14.01 76.21
N THR A 206 -23.83 -12.76 76.49
CA THR A 206 -23.45 -11.75 75.49
C THR A 206 -22.35 -12.27 74.53
N ALA A 207 -21.50 -13.19 75.00
CA ALA A 207 -20.51 -13.89 74.19
C ALA A 207 -21.11 -14.79 73.08
N TRP A 208 -22.19 -15.52 73.37
CA TRP A 208 -22.91 -16.33 72.37
C TRP A 208 -23.66 -15.47 71.35
N ALA A 209 -24.20 -14.33 71.79
CA ALA A 209 -24.82 -13.34 70.91
C ALA A 209 -23.80 -12.75 69.92
N HIS A 210 -22.62 -12.34 70.40
CA HIS A 210 -21.54 -11.85 69.54
C HIS A 210 -21.00 -12.91 68.57
N LEU A 211 -20.94 -14.18 68.98
CA LEU A 211 -20.53 -15.27 68.09
C LEU A 211 -21.56 -15.48 66.96
N LYS A 212 -22.86 -15.50 67.26
CA LYS A 212 -23.94 -15.54 66.25
C LYS A 212 -23.83 -14.37 65.27
N GLU A 213 -23.64 -13.15 65.79
CA GLU A 213 -23.55 -11.94 64.99
C GLU A 213 -22.31 -11.94 64.07
N SER A 214 -21.16 -12.41 64.57
CA SER A 214 -19.95 -12.56 63.75
C SER A 214 -20.13 -13.58 62.63
N LYS A 215 -20.81 -14.70 62.90
CA LYS A 215 -21.11 -15.74 61.92
C LYS A 215 -22.11 -15.25 60.87
N GLN A 216 -23.13 -14.49 61.30
CA GLN A 216 -24.12 -13.89 60.42
C GLN A 216 -23.49 -12.83 59.50
N LYS A 217 -22.58 -12.01 60.03
CA LYS A 217 -21.82 -11.03 59.25
C LYS A 217 -20.92 -11.70 58.20
N GLN A 218 -20.28 -12.81 58.53
CA GLN A 218 -19.49 -13.60 57.59
C GLN A 218 -20.35 -14.17 56.46
N GLU A 219 -21.56 -14.64 56.77
CA GLU A 219 -22.50 -15.16 55.76
C GLU A 219 -23.01 -14.04 54.84
N GLU A 220 -23.32 -12.86 55.39
CA GLU A 220 -23.72 -11.70 54.59
C GLU A 220 -22.59 -11.22 53.67
N GLU A 221 -21.34 -11.21 54.15
CA GLU A 221 -20.18 -10.88 53.34
C GLU A 221 -19.94 -11.92 52.22
N ALA A 222 -20.22 -13.19 52.49
CA ALA A 222 -20.18 -14.24 51.47
C ALA A 222 -21.27 -14.03 50.40
N ARG A 223 -22.49 -13.64 50.80
CA ARG A 223 -23.60 -13.34 49.88
C ARG A 223 -23.30 -12.13 49.00
N THR A 224 -22.76 -11.06 49.57
CA THR A 224 -22.39 -9.86 48.80
C THR A 224 -21.23 -10.15 47.84
N ARG A 225 -20.23 -10.94 48.22
CA ARG A 225 -19.19 -11.42 47.29
C ARG A 225 -19.75 -12.29 46.17
N ALA A 226 -20.70 -13.17 46.47
CA ALA A 226 -21.35 -14.00 45.46
C ALA A 226 -22.09 -13.14 44.42
N LEU A 227 -22.84 -12.13 44.88
CA LEU A 227 -23.52 -11.17 43.99
C LEU A 227 -22.53 -10.38 43.13
N GLN A 228 -21.42 -9.92 43.70
CA GLN A 228 -20.38 -9.21 42.95
C GLN A 228 -19.69 -10.11 41.90
N ASN A 229 -19.44 -11.38 42.23
CA ASN A 229 -18.90 -12.35 41.28
C ASN A 229 -19.90 -12.65 40.16
N GLU A 230 -21.18 -12.76 40.48
CA GLU A 230 -22.24 -12.92 39.49
C GLU A 230 -22.28 -11.72 38.54
N GLN A 231 -22.29 -10.49 39.09
CA GLN A 231 -22.23 -9.25 38.30
C GLN A 231 -21.02 -9.23 37.36
N ARG A 232 -19.86 -9.70 37.83
CA ARG A 232 -18.63 -9.81 37.02
C ARG A 232 -18.79 -10.86 35.91
N ARG A 233 -19.43 -11.99 36.20
CA ARG A 233 -19.70 -13.06 35.23
C ARG A 233 -20.60 -12.59 34.10
N VAL A 234 -21.72 -11.94 34.40
CA VAL A 234 -22.61 -11.39 33.35
C VAL A 234 -21.94 -10.27 32.55
N ASN A 235 -21.13 -9.41 33.19
CA ASN A 235 -20.38 -8.38 32.47
C ASN A 235 -19.37 -9.00 31.49
N ASN A 236 -18.59 -9.99 31.94
CA ASN A 236 -17.66 -10.71 31.07
C ASN A 236 -18.39 -11.43 29.93
N ALA A 237 -19.52 -12.10 30.20
CA ALA A 237 -20.31 -12.75 29.15
C ALA A 237 -20.88 -11.74 28.13
N PHE A 238 -21.23 -10.53 28.56
CA PHE A 238 -21.64 -9.45 27.67
C PHE A 238 -20.49 -8.97 26.78
N LEU A 239 -19.30 -8.79 27.34
CA LEU A 239 -18.09 -8.42 26.58
C LEU A 239 -17.71 -9.50 25.56
N ASP A 240 -17.76 -10.78 25.94
CA ASP A 240 -17.53 -11.89 25.02
C ASP A 240 -18.54 -11.88 23.87
N ARG A 241 -19.81 -11.58 24.16
CA ARG A 241 -20.85 -11.50 23.12
C ARG A 241 -20.62 -10.32 22.18
N LEU A 242 -20.14 -9.19 22.67
CA LEU A 242 -19.73 -8.05 21.83
C LEU A 242 -18.52 -8.40 20.95
N GLN A 243 -17.53 -9.09 21.51
CA GLN A 243 -16.32 -9.48 20.79
C GLN A 243 -16.63 -10.54 19.71
N ASN A 244 -17.48 -11.51 20.00
CA ASN A 244 -17.96 -12.50 19.03
C ASN A 244 -18.77 -11.84 17.91
N LYS A 245 -19.61 -10.85 18.21
CA LYS A 245 -20.28 -10.04 17.18
C LYS A 245 -19.29 -9.28 16.31
N ALA A 246 -18.24 -8.70 16.88
CA ALA A 246 -17.21 -8.02 16.10
C ALA A 246 -16.45 -8.99 15.16
N GLN A 247 -16.28 -10.26 15.54
CA GLN A 247 -15.63 -11.27 14.70
C GLN A 247 -16.56 -11.91 13.65
N SER A 248 -17.84 -12.13 13.95
CA SER A 248 -18.82 -12.65 12.98
C SER A 248 -19.10 -11.71 11.81
N ASN A 249 -18.86 -10.40 12.00
CA ASN A 249 -19.05 -9.38 10.97
C ASN A 249 -17.84 -9.27 10.01
N SER A 250 -16.74 -9.98 10.30
CA SER A 250 -15.53 -9.98 9.47
C SER A 250 -15.51 -11.10 8.42
N THR A 251 -16.42 -12.08 8.51
CA THR A 251 -16.63 -13.10 7.48
C THR A 251 -17.53 -12.53 6.39
N CYS A 252 -16.95 -11.67 5.55
CA CYS A 252 -17.49 -11.42 4.21
C CYS A 252 -17.64 -12.78 3.51
N GLN A 253 -18.89 -13.20 3.29
CA GLN A 253 -19.23 -14.31 2.42
C GLN A 253 -18.67 -14.01 1.01
N PRO A 254 -17.78 -14.83 0.43
CA PRO A 254 -17.47 -14.75 -0.99
C PRO A 254 -18.69 -15.25 -1.74
N GLY A 255 -19.37 -14.34 -2.43
CA GLY A 255 -20.59 -14.66 -3.17
C GLY A 255 -20.32 -15.67 -4.29
N TYR A 256 -21.24 -16.63 -4.46
CA TYR A 256 -21.60 -17.11 -5.78
C TYR A 256 -22.94 -17.84 -5.82
N SER A 257 -23.65 -17.59 -6.92
CA SER A 257 -24.62 -18.42 -7.64
C SER A 257 -26.07 -17.94 -7.62
N GLY A 258 -26.48 -17.43 -8.78
CA GLY A 258 -27.83 -17.04 -9.14
C GLY A 258 -27.90 -16.76 -10.64
N SER A 259 -27.47 -17.74 -11.45
CA SER A 259 -27.72 -17.77 -12.89
C SER A 259 -29.11 -18.37 -13.10
N LEU A 260 -30.05 -17.59 -13.61
CA LEU A 260 -31.18 -18.12 -14.37
C LEU A 260 -31.57 -17.11 -15.45
N ASP A 261 -31.16 -17.41 -16.67
CA ASP A 261 -31.67 -16.78 -17.88
C ASP A 261 -33.12 -17.19 -18.09
N TYR A 262 -34.03 -16.24 -18.27
CA TYR A 262 -35.22 -16.44 -19.11
C TYR A 262 -35.62 -15.14 -19.79
N LEU A 263 -35.64 -15.19 -21.11
CA LEU A 263 -36.10 -14.18 -22.04
C LEU A 263 -37.52 -13.71 -21.74
N SER A 264 -37.77 -12.39 -21.86
CA SER A 264 -39.08 -11.92 -22.33
C SER A 264 -38.96 -10.54 -22.98
N ASN A 265 -39.14 -10.54 -24.31
CA ASN A 265 -39.39 -9.37 -25.15
C ASN A 265 -40.74 -8.74 -24.82
N GLY A 266 -40.84 -7.42 -24.98
CA GLY A 266 -42.10 -6.66 -25.05
C GLY A 266 -41.87 -5.19 -24.68
N ALA A 267 -41.52 -4.28 -25.59
CA ALA A 267 -42.37 -3.72 -26.63
C ALA A 267 -43.69 -3.09 -26.11
N TRP A 268 -43.59 -1.99 -25.36
CA TRP A 268 -44.54 -0.88 -25.34
C TRP A 268 -43.69 0.37 -25.05
N GLY A 269 -43.61 1.40 -25.89
CA GLY A 269 -44.70 2.01 -26.64
C GLY A 269 -45.11 3.27 -25.89
N SER A 270 -44.49 4.39 -26.26
CA SER A 270 -44.97 5.78 -26.26
C SER A 270 -46.25 6.10 -25.47
N ASN A 271 -46.23 7.18 -24.67
CA ASN A 271 -47.04 8.40 -24.85
C ASN A 271 -47.36 9.15 -23.53
N TYR A 272 -47.04 10.46 -23.57
CA TYR A 272 -47.76 11.64 -23.06
C TYR A 272 -48.34 11.73 -21.63
N LEU A 273 -48.24 12.98 -21.12
CA LEU A 273 -48.98 13.64 -20.04
C LEU A 273 -48.55 13.33 -18.60
N GLU A 274 -47.84 14.24 -17.95
CA GLU A 274 -48.44 15.36 -17.16
C GLU A 274 -47.43 16.51 -16.98
#